data_AF-A0A7J7V5M2-F1
#
_entry.id   AF-A0A7J7V5M2-F1
#
_cell.length_a   1.000
_cell.length_b   1.000
_cell.length_c   1.000
_cell.angle_alpha   90.00
_cell.angle_beta   90.00
_cell.angle_gamma   90.00
#
_symmetry.space_group_name_H-M   'P 1'
#
loop_
_entity.id
_entity.type
_entity.pdbx_description
1 polymer ?
#
loop_
_entity_poly.entity_id
_entity_poly.type
_entity_poly.pdbx_seq_one_letter_code
_entity_poly.pdbx_strand_id
1 'polypeptide(L)'
;MSSSSKIEATSNEKSVHPTMVKGHQKHPFPRTRKTRPVRPSRKDISALKIQRAWLSYMDRSIFQLLKHIICAAEYCLTYDILKNVSPLEAEFAKDRGMNCKIKFRFSGEKFPPFIVYKIFLHTGGHGYKYFSGRNTLKLASKASYDAYKLMGKKKFHEQIIEDEYLFQRFKITDEVDIVTMQDYVTYSSILDKTPASSGGRNNYWRRLTLSSIPKTMIMYDILDYAESKVLTKRLQKEMKYLLQKPRTEEMRRKQLQIITETR
;
A
#
# COMPACT_ATOMS: atom_id res chain seq x y z
N MET A 1 -0.57 -66.52 -32.10
CA MET A 1 -1.87 -65.96 -32.54
C MET A 1 -2.03 -64.62 -31.83
N SER A 2 -1.29 -63.56 -32.22
CA SER A 2 -1.50 -62.68 -33.39
C SER A 2 -2.85 -61.96 -33.24
N SER A 3 -2.97 -60.66 -33.01
CA SER A 3 -2.27 -59.44 -33.46
C SER A 3 -2.63 -58.30 -32.47
N SER A 4 -1.80 -57.40 -31.95
CA SER A 4 -0.70 -56.52 -32.39
C SER A 4 -1.12 -55.38 -33.34
N SER A 5 -1.15 -54.15 -32.80
CA SER A 5 -0.55 -52.98 -33.45
C SER A 5 -0.29 -51.86 -32.43
N LYS A 6 1.01 -51.66 -32.12
CA LYS A 6 1.63 -50.39 -31.72
C LYS A 6 1.83 -49.52 -32.97
N ILE A 7 2.00 -48.21 -32.80
CA ILE A 7 2.88 -47.23 -33.49
C ILE A 7 2.54 -45.87 -32.81
N GLU A 8 3.39 -45.15 -32.07
CA GLU A 8 4.71 -44.54 -32.33
C GLU A 8 4.67 -43.25 -33.17
N ALA A 9 5.43 -42.25 -32.73
CA ALA A 9 5.36 -40.83 -33.11
C ALA A 9 6.26 -40.47 -34.30
N THR A 10 5.88 -39.46 -35.10
CA THR A 10 6.82 -38.71 -35.97
C THR A 10 6.30 -37.33 -36.40
N SER A 11 7.13 -36.31 -36.10
CA SER A 11 7.59 -35.16 -36.93
C SER A 11 6.64 -34.26 -37.76
N ASN A 12 6.80 -32.95 -37.51
CA ASN A 12 6.92 -31.82 -38.46
C ASN A 12 6.30 -31.95 -39.86
N GLU A 13 5.42 -31.00 -40.23
CA GLU A 13 5.54 -30.28 -41.52
C GLU A 13 4.66 -29.02 -41.65
N LYS A 14 5.35 -27.88 -41.78
CA LYS A 14 5.13 -26.73 -42.69
C LYS A 14 3.70 -26.44 -43.18
N SER A 15 3.17 -25.29 -42.76
CA SER A 15 2.07 -24.61 -43.44
C SER A 15 2.55 -23.93 -44.73
N VAL A 16 1.96 -24.29 -45.89
CA VAL A 16 2.01 -23.48 -47.12
C VAL A 16 0.64 -23.50 -47.81
N HIS A 17 0.16 -22.30 -48.08
CA HIS A 17 -1.01 -21.80 -48.83
C HIS A 17 -1.78 -22.70 -49.82
N PRO A 18 -3.09 -22.44 -49.95
CA PRO A 18 -3.77 -22.33 -51.24
C PRO A 18 -3.97 -20.86 -51.64
N THR A 19 -3.61 -20.61 -52.89
CA THR A 19 -3.60 -19.32 -53.58
C THR A 19 -4.92 -19.15 -54.35
N MET A 20 -5.54 -17.98 -54.15
CA MET A 20 -6.39 -17.19 -55.06
C MET A 20 -7.82 -17.62 -55.43
N VAL A 21 -8.77 -16.76 -55.02
CA VAL A 21 -9.69 -16.10 -55.97
C VAL A 21 -9.71 -14.59 -55.70
N LYS A 22 -9.45 -13.82 -56.76
CA LYS A 22 -9.44 -12.35 -56.83
C LYS A 22 -10.86 -11.79 -56.83
N GLY A 23 -11.10 -10.73 -56.05
CA GLY A 23 -12.29 -9.88 -56.18
C GLY A 23 -12.09 -8.58 -55.40
N HIS A 24 -12.16 -7.44 -56.07
CA HIS A 24 -11.71 -6.15 -55.59
C HIS A 24 -12.73 -5.46 -54.66
N GLN A 25 -12.25 -4.86 -53.56
CA GLN A 25 -12.62 -3.50 -53.13
C GLN A 25 -11.62 -3.04 -52.06
N LYS A 26 -10.51 -2.44 -52.50
CA LYS A 26 -9.62 -1.69 -51.62
C LYS A 26 -10.28 -0.36 -51.34
N HIS A 27 -11.05 -0.26 -50.26
CA HIS A 27 -11.30 1.05 -49.66
C HIS A 27 -9.94 1.60 -49.22
N PRO A 28 -9.51 2.78 -49.68
CA PRO A 28 -8.28 3.38 -49.18
C PRO A 28 -8.55 3.75 -47.73
N PHE A 29 -7.87 3.07 -46.80
CA PHE A 29 -7.70 3.63 -45.46
C PHE A 29 -7.20 5.06 -45.63
N PRO A 30 -7.83 6.07 -45.00
CA PRO A 30 -7.34 7.43 -45.09
C PRO A 30 -5.92 7.41 -44.55
N ARG A 31 -4.97 7.63 -45.45
CA ARG A 31 -3.56 7.79 -45.16
C ARG A 31 -3.48 8.97 -44.21
N THR A 32 -3.44 8.71 -42.90
CA THR A 32 -3.19 9.74 -41.90
C THR A 32 -1.89 10.39 -42.33
N ARG A 33 -1.98 11.62 -42.85
CA ARG A 33 -0.81 12.42 -43.17
C ARG A 33 0.00 12.44 -41.88
N LYS A 34 1.15 11.75 -41.85
CA LYS A 34 2.17 11.98 -40.84
C LYS A 34 2.57 13.44 -41.01
N THR A 35 1.88 14.34 -40.30
CA THR A 35 2.26 15.74 -40.19
C THR A 35 3.70 15.74 -39.72
N ARG A 36 4.60 16.29 -40.56
CA ARG A 36 6.00 16.50 -40.18
C ARG A 36 6.00 17.18 -38.80
N PRO A 37 6.87 16.78 -37.86
CA PRO A 37 6.94 17.45 -36.57
C PRO A 37 7.23 18.93 -36.83
N VAL A 38 6.22 19.77 -36.60
CA VAL A 38 6.35 21.22 -36.76
C VAL A 38 7.39 21.65 -35.74
N ARG A 39 8.49 22.26 -36.19
CA ARG A 39 9.51 22.77 -35.29
C ARG A 39 8.84 23.78 -34.36
N PRO A 40 8.94 23.60 -33.03
CA PRO A 40 8.26 24.47 -32.10
C PRO A 40 8.76 25.90 -32.30
N SER A 41 7.83 26.84 -32.45
CA SER A 41 8.17 28.25 -32.58
C SER A 41 8.83 28.76 -31.29
N ARG A 42 9.50 29.92 -31.34
CA ARG A 42 10.05 30.55 -30.13
C ARG A 42 8.97 30.81 -29.07
N LYS A 43 7.73 31.08 -29.50
CA LYS A 43 6.57 31.25 -28.62
C LYS A 43 6.19 29.93 -27.94
N ASP A 44 6.19 28.81 -28.68
CA ASP A 44 5.90 27.48 -28.13
C ASP A 44 6.95 27.05 -27.12
N ILE A 45 8.23 27.30 -27.41
CA ILE A 45 9.33 27.02 -26.48
C ILE A 45 9.17 27.83 -25.19
N SER A 46 8.76 29.09 -25.30
CA SER A 46 8.54 29.98 -24.15
C SER A 46 7.33 29.54 -23.32
N ALA A 47 6.22 29.20 -23.97
CA ALA A 47 5.02 28.68 -23.33
C ALA A 47 5.31 27.37 -22.58
N LEU A 48 6.08 26.45 -23.18
CA LEU A 48 6.51 25.21 -22.54
C LEU A 48 7.36 25.46 -21.29
N LYS A 49 8.24 26.47 -21.30
CA LYS A 49 9.03 26.85 -20.12
C LYS A 49 8.12 27.34 -18.99
N ILE A 50 7.16 28.20 -19.30
CA ILE A 50 6.20 28.72 -18.31
C ILE A 50 5.36 27.57 -17.74
N GLN A 51 4.83 26.69 -18.60
CA GLN A 51 4.04 25.53 -18.19
C GLN A 51 4.85 24.61 -17.26
N ARG A 52 6.10 24.29 -17.61
CA ARG A 52 6.97 23.46 -16.77
C ARG A 52 7.28 24.11 -15.42
N ALA A 53 7.53 25.42 -15.41
CA ALA A 53 7.75 26.17 -14.17
C ALA A 53 6.51 26.14 -13.27
N TRP A 54 5.32 26.33 -13.86
CA TRP A 54 4.05 26.26 -13.15
C TRP A 54 3.77 24.87 -12.58
N LEU A 55 3.91 23.81 -13.38
CA LEU A 55 3.75 22.43 -12.91
C LEU A 55 4.73 22.09 -11.79
N SER A 56 5.99 22.51 -11.92
CA SER A 56 6.99 22.30 -10.86
C SER A 56 6.64 23.05 -9.57
N TYR A 57 6.12 24.27 -9.66
CA TYR A 57 5.64 25.02 -8.51
C TYR A 57 4.46 24.32 -7.82
N MET A 58 3.51 23.83 -8.60
CA MET A 58 2.35 23.08 -8.10
C MET A 58 2.77 21.78 -7.41
N ASP A 59 3.67 21.01 -8.02
CA ASP A 59 4.17 19.75 -7.45
C ASP A 59 4.95 19.99 -6.15
N ARG A 60 5.80 21.02 -6.11
CA ARG A 60 6.50 21.41 -4.88
C ARG A 60 5.54 21.82 -3.78
N SER A 61 4.47 22.55 -4.13
CA SER A 61 3.45 22.99 -3.18
C SER A 61 2.69 21.79 -2.60
N ILE A 62 2.27 20.85 -3.46
CA ILE A 62 1.60 19.61 -3.02
C ILE A 62 2.53 18.79 -2.12
N PHE A 63 3.80 18.63 -2.50
CA PHE A 63 4.77 17.89 -1.68
C PHE A 63 4.97 18.52 -0.30
N GLN A 64 5.02 19.86 -0.21
CA GLN A 64 5.10 20.55 1.08
C GLN A 64 3.89 20.25 1.96
N LEU A 65 2.67 20.34 1.42
CA LEU A 65 1.45 20.02 2.16
C LEU A 65 1.44 18.56 2.64
N LEU A 66 1.77 17.63 1.74
CA LEU A 66 1.86 16.21 2.06
C LEU A 66 2.89 15.95 3.17
N LYS A 67 4.04 16.65 3.13
CA LYS A 67 5.07 16.55 4.17
C LYS A 67 4.55 17.03 5.52
N HIS A 68 3.82 18.14 5.55
CA HIS A 68 3.22 18.64 6.80
C HIS A 68 2.20 17.65 7.37
N ILE A 69 1.43 16.98 6.50
CA ILE A 69 0.52 15.91 6.91
C ILE A 69 1.25 14.77 7.58
N ILE A 70 2.32 14.23 6.96
CA ILE A 70 3.04 13.10 7.56
C ILE A 70 3.61 13.47 8.92
N CYS A 71 4.17 14.68 9.05
CA CYS A 71 4.64 15.15 10.34
C CYS A 71 3.48 15.23 11.36
N ALA A 72 2.36 15.85 11.02
CA ALA A 72 1.21 15.93 11.92
C ALA A 72 0.61 14.55 12.27
N ALA A 73 0.59 13.64 11.30
CA ALA A 73 0.15 12.27 11.47
C ALA A 73 0.99 11.54 12.51
N GLU A 74 2.32 11.60 12.39
CA GLU A 74 3.23 10.91 13.32
C GLU A 74 3.22 11.50 14.74
N TYR A 75 3.10 12.82 14.91
CA TYR A 75 3.20 13.45 16.24
C TYR A 75 1.87 13.56 16.97
N CYS A 76 0.75 13.80 16.27
CA CYS A 76 -0.48 14.24 16.91
C CYS A 76 -1.71 13.42 16.52
N LEU A 77 -1.80 12.94 15.27
CA LEU A 77 -3.03 12.35 14.73
C LEU A 77 -2.99 10.83 14.58
N THR A 78 -1.91 10.19 15.02
CA THR A 78 -1.68 8.76 14.81
C THR A 78 -2.87 7.91 15.26
N TYR A 79 -3.36 8.14 16.48
CA TYR A 79 -4.49 7.39 17.03
C TYR A 79 -5.79 7.70 16.29
N ASP A 80 -6.08 8.97 16.01
CA ASP A 80 -7.33 9.36 15.33
C ASP A 80 -7.40 8.81 13.91
N ILE A 81 -6.27 8.86 13.18
CA ILE A 81 -6.17 8.24 11.86
C ILE A 81 -6.40 6.74 11.97
N LEU A 82 -5.72 6.06 12.89
CA LEU A 82 -5.86 4.61 13.03
C LEU A 82 -7.28 4.21 13.48
N LYS A 83 -7.92 4.97 14.36
CA LYS A 83 -9.29 4.74 14.82
C LYS A 83 -10.28 4.73 13.66
N ASN A 84 -10.08 5.59 12.67
CA ASN A 84 -10.94 5.65 11.49
C ASN A 84 -10.61 4.56 10.45
N VAL A 85 -9.34 4.15 10.35
CA VAL A 85 -8.91 3.10 9.41
C VAL A 85 -9.22 1.69 9.93
N SER A 86 -8.90 1.44 11.19
CA SER A 86 -9.09 0.16 11.89
C SER A 86 -9.30 0.40 13.39
N PRO A 87 -10.56 0.49 13.85
CA PRO A 87 -10.89 0.72 15.25
C PRO A 87 -10.26 -0.32 16.19
N LEU A 88 -10.26 -1.59 15.78
CA LEU A 88 -9.71 -2.70 16.57
C LEU A 88 -8.19 -2.54 16.79
N GLU A 89 -7.45 -2.19 15.75
CA GLU A 89 -6.01 -1.94 15.87
C GLU A 89 -5.72 -0.66 16.67
N ALA A 90 -6.60 0.35 16.58
CA ALA A 90 -6.47 1.58 17.36
C ALA A 90 -6.65 1.33 18.86
N GLU A 91 -7.66 0.55 19.24
CA GLU A 91 -7.86 0.14 20.63
C GLU A 91 -6.67 -0.65 21.16
N PHE A 92 -6.17 -1.59 20.35
CA PHE A 92 -4.98 -2.36 20.69
C PHE A 92 -3.71 -1.48 20.81
N ALA A 93 -3.52 -0.51 19.91
CA ALA A 93 -2.39 0.41 19.96
C ALA A 93 -2.47 1.43 21.11
N LYS A 94 -3.68 1.67 21.66
CA LYS A 94 -3.90 2.55 22.82
C LYS A 94 -3.43 1.90 24.13
N ASP A 95 -3.30 0.58 24.16
CA ASP A 95 -2.83 -0.13 25.35
C ASP A 95 -1.38 0.27 25.68
N ARG A 96 -1.17 0.78 26.89
CA ARG A 96 0.15 1.21 27.40
C ARG A 96 1.13 0.04 27.47
N GLY A 97 0.65 -1.19 27.62
CA GLY A 97 1.50 -2.37 27.63
C GLY A 97 2.14 -2.70 26.29
N MET A 98 1.55 -2.24 25.18
CA MET A 98 1.91 -2.72 23.83
C MET A 98 2.94 -1.86 23.10
N ASN A 99 3.36 -0.69 23.63
CA ASN A 99 4.42 0.15 23.06
C ASN A 99 4.39 0.26 21.52
N CYS A 100 3.19 0.40 20.95
CA CYS A 100 2.97 0.44 19.51
C CYS A 100 3.44 1.80 18.95
N LYS A 101 4.19 1.75 17.85
CA LYS A 101 4.59 2.93 17.08
C LYS A 101 4.11 2.79 15.65
N ILE A 102 3.33 3.75 15.19
CA ILE A 102 2.88 3.81 13.79
C ILE A 102 3.83 4.74 13.03
N LYS A 103 4.23 4.34 11.82
CA LYS A 103 5.01 5.18 10.93
C LYS A 103 4.26 5.40 9.63
N PHE A 104 4.39 6.61 9.10
CA PHE A 104 3.81 6.98 7.82
C PHE A 104 4.93 7.24 6.81
N ARG A 105 4.70 6.91 5.54
CA ARG A 105 5.63 7.23 4.46
C ARG A 105 4.88 7.50 3.16
N PHE A 106 5.57 8.15 2.24
CA PHE A 106 5.13 8.26 0.85
C PHE A 106 5.41 6.98 0.08
N SER A 107 4.51 6.66 -0.85
CA SER A 107 4.63 5.57 -1.81
C SER A 107 3.97 5.96 -3.13
N GLY A 108 4.23 5.18 -4.19
CA GLY A 108 3.74 5.42 -5.54
C GLY A 108 4.87 5.68 -6.54
N GLU A 109 4.65 5.22 -7.77
CA GLU A 109 5.60 5.36 -8.88
C GLU A 109 5.53 6.73 -9.56
N LYS A 110 4.36 7.40 -9.47
CA LYS A 110 4.08 8.69 -10.10
C LYS A 110 3.72 9.73 -9.04
N PHE A 111 4.01 10.99 -9.36
CA PHE A 111 3.60 12.12 -8.52
C PHE A 111 2.12 12.49 -8.78
N PRO A 112 1.35 12.88 -7.75
CA PRO A 112 1.71 12.94 -6.34
C PRO A 112 1.73 11.56 -5.66
N PRO A 113 2.62 11.34 -4.67
CA PRO A 113 2.67 10.08 -3.95
C PRO A 113 1.44 9.94 -3.04
N PHE A 114 1.03 8.70 -2.79
CA PHE A 114 0.04 8.37 -1.77
C PHE A 114 0.72 8.05 -0.44
N ILE A 115 -0.03 8.17 0.65
CA ILE A 115 0.46 7.86 1.99
C ILE A 115 0.20 6.39 2.30
N VAL A 116 1.20 5.72 2.86
CA VAL A 116 1.08 4.38 3.43
C VAL A 116 1.53 4.40 4.89
N TYR A 117 0.97 3.51 5.70
CA TYR A 117 1.31 3.39 7.11
C TYR A 117 1.64 1.94 7.49
N LYS A 118 2.38 1.79 8.60
CA LYS A 118 2.76 0.50 9.16
C LYS A 118 2.89 0.60 10.68
N ILE A 119 2.46 -0.44 11.38
CA ILE A 119 2.46 -0.52 12.85
C ILE A 119 3.65 -1.36 13.29
N PHE A 120 4.41 -0.86 14.26
CA PHE A 120 5.59 -1.51 14.80
C PHE A 120 5.47 -1.65 16.31
N LEU A 121 6.11 -2.67 16.86
CA LEU A 121 6.34 -2.80 18.29
C LEU A 121 7.67 -2.16 18.66
N HIS A 122 7.66 -1.21 19.59
CA HIS A 122 8.88 -0.67 20.14
C HIS A 122 9.36 -1.53 21.33
N THR A 123 10.50 -2.19 21.18
CA THR A 123 11.06 -3.07 22.24
C THR A 123 12.17 -2.36 23.01
N GLY A 124 11.85 -1.28 23.73
CA GLY A 124 12.72 -0.67 24.75
C GLY A 124 14.19 -0.44 24.37
N GLY A 125 14.49 -0.13 23.10
CA GLY A 125 15.85 0.08 22.59
C GLY A 125 16.39 -1.00 21.64
N HIS A 126 15.83 -2.21 21.62
CA HIS A 126 16.27 -3.33 20.75
C HIS A 126 15.66 -3.31 19.33
N GLY A 127 15.28 -2.12 18.84
CA GLY A 127 14.70 -1.94 17.51
C GLY A 127 13.18 -2.14 17.45
N TYR A 128 12.67 -2.32 16.22
CA TYR A 128 11.26 -2.53 15.93
C TYR A 128 10.99 -4.01 15.70
N LYS A 129 10.03 -4.57 16.44
CA LYS A 129 9.51 -5.93 16.22
C LYS A 129 8.12 -5.86 15.57
N TYR A 130 7.63 -7.02 15.15
CA TYR A 130 6.33 -7.18 14.54
C TYR A 130 5.48 -8.15 15.36
N PHE A 131 4.19 -7.87 15.45
CA PHE A 131 3.25 -8.81 16.04
C PHE A 131 3.03 -9.99 15.10
N SER A 132 2.97 -11.17 15.69
CA SER A 132 2.51 -12.40 15.07
C SER A 132 1.62 -13.07 16.09
N GLY A 133 0.37 -13.37 15.72
CA GLY A 133 -0.55 -14.09 16.61
C GLY A 133 0.04 -15.43 17.02
N ARG A 134 0.75 -16.08 16.09
CA ARG A 134 1.41 -17.39 16.29
C ARG A 134 2.48 -17.36 17.38
N ASN A 135 3.27 -16.29 17.46
CA ASN A 135 4.33 -16.16 18.47
C ASN A 135 3.78 -15.63 19.81
N THR A 136 2.65 -14.92 19.78
CA THR A 136 2.07 -14.25 20.96
C THR A 136 1.16 -15.18 21.75
N LEU A 137 0.33 -15.98 21.05
CA LEU A 137 -0.60 -16.92 21.67
C LEU A 137 0.05 -18.30 21.77
N LYS A 138 0.82 -18.53 22.85
CA LYS A 138 1.38 -19.85 23.11
C LYS A 138 0.28 -20.90 23.29
N LEU A 139 0.54 -22.10 22.78
CA LEU A 139 -0.30 -23.27 23.00
C LEU A 139 -0.47 -23.53 24.52
N ALA A 140 -1.66 -24.00 24.90
CA ALA A 140 -2.06 -24.27 26.29
C ALA A 140 -1.98 -23.06 27.25
N SER A 141 -1.94 -21.82 26.74
CA SER A 141 -2.04 -20.62 27.57
C SER A 141 -3.49 -20.25 27.85
N LYS A 142 -3.73 -19.48 28.92
CA LYS A 142 -5.06 -18.89 29.17
C LYS A 142 -5.55 -18.07 27.97
N ALA A 143 -4.63 -17.38 27.30
CA ALA A 143 -4.94 -16.59 26.11
C ALA A 143 -5.43 -17.43 24.93
N SER A 144 -4.92 -18.66 24.75
CA SER A 144 -5.43 -19.55 23.68
C SER A 144 -6.83 -20.09 24.01
N TYR A 145 -7.12 -20.37 25.28
CA TYR A 145 -8.48 -20.74 25.72
C TYR A 145 -9.47 -19.58 25.57
N ASP A 146 -9.07 -18.37 25.94
CA ASP A 146 -9.89 -17.17 25.78
C ASP A 146 -10.13 -16.85 24.30
N ALA A 147 -9.11 -17.03 23.44
CA ALA A 147 -9.25 -16.90 22.00
C ALA A 147 -10.26 -17.91 21.43
N TYR A 148 -10.20 -19.18 21.85
CA TYR A 148 -11.20 -20.20 21.49
C TYR A 148 -12.62 -19.76 21.89
N LYS A 149 -12.79 -19.24 23.10
CA LYS A 149 -14.08 -18.75 23.61
C LYS A 149 -14.61 -17.54 22.80
N LEU A 150 -13.73 -16.64 22.39
CA LEU A 150 -14.07 -15.44 21.60
C LEU A 150 -14.38 -15.77 20.14
N MET A 151 -13.57 -16.63 19.50
CA MET A 151 -13.71 -16.93 18.07
C MET A 151 -14.80 -17.97 17.78
N GLY A 152 -15.10 -18.82 18.76
CA GLY A 152 -16.07 -19.91 18.65
C GLY A 152 -15.50 -21.16 17.98
N LYS A 153 -16.20 -22.29 18.20
CA LYS A 153 -15.75 -23.62 17.80
C LYS A 153 -15.40 -23.70 16.31
N LYS A 154 -16.27 -23.21 15.42
CA LYS A 154 -16.10 -23.33 13.97
C LYS A 154 -14.80 -22.69 13.46
N LYS A 155 -14.59 -21.40 13.76
CA LYS A 155 -13.38 -20.67 13.34
C LYS A 155 -12.12 -21.29 13.91
N PHE A 156 -12.18 -21.79 15.15
CA PHE A 156 -11.03 -22.45 15.77
C PHE A 156 -10.65 -23.73 15.02
N HIS A 157 -11.63 -24.54 14.61
CA HIS A 157 -11.36 -25.75 13.82
C HIS A 157 -10.84 -25.40 12.43
N GLU A 158 -11.40 -24.38 11.78
CA GLU A 158 -10.88 -23.87 10.49
C GLU A 158 -9.40 -23.46 10.61
N GLN A 159 -9.03 -22.79 11.70
CA GLN A 159 -7.65 -22.38 11.97
C GLN A 159 -6.72 -23.59 12.13
N ILE A 160 -7.13 -24.61 12.88
CA ILE A 160 -6.34 -25.84 13.06
C ILE A 160 -6.12 -26.55 11.73
N ILE A 161 -7.17 -26.67 10.91
CA ILE A 161 -7.08 -27.32 9.59
C ILE A 161 -6.13 -26.53 8.68
N GLU A 162 -6.20 -25.20 8.70
CA GLU A 162 -5.28 -24.35 7.92
C GLU A 162 -3.83 -24.51 8.39
N ASP A 163 -3.59 -24.55 9.69
CA ASP A 163 -2.25 -24.77 10.26
C ASP A 163 -1.68 -26.15 9.88
N GLU A 164 -2.50 -27.20 9.92
CA GLU A 164 -2.10 -28.55 9.51
C GLU A 164 -1.80 -28.61 8.00
N TYR A 165 -2.62 -27.96 7.17
CA TYR A 165 -2.37 -27.84 5.73
C TYR A 165 -1.05 -27.11 5.43
N LEU A 166 -0.78 -26.00 6.12
CA LEU A 166 0.46 -25.26 6.00
C LEU A 166 1.66 -26.11 6.42
N PHE A 167 1.54 -26.87 7.50
CA PHE A 167 2.58 -27.78 7.97
C PHE A 167 2.88 -28.87 6.93
N GLN A 168 1.87 -29.52 6.37
CA GLN A 168 2.06 -30.53 5.32
C GLN A 168 2.76 -29.95 4.08
N ARG A 169 2.43 -28.71 3.72
CA ARG A 169 2.98 -28.06 2.53
C ARG A 169 4.42 -27.58 2.70
N PHE A 170 4.75 -26.99 3.85
CA PHE A 170 6.03 -26.29 4.06
C PHE A 170 6.97 -26.99 5.03
N LYS A 171 6.47 -27.90 5.88
CA LYS A 171 7.17 -28.63 6.96
C LYS A 171 7.82 -27.78 8.06
N ILE A 172 8.08 -26.50 7.79
CA ILE A 172 8.67 -25.53 8.70
C ILE A 172 7.61 -24.46 8.96
N THR A 173 6.84 -24.64 10.03
CA THR A 173 5.74 -23.71 10.35
C THR A 173 5.85 -23.08 11.72
N ASP A 174 6.64 -23.65 12.63
CA ASP A 174 6.84 -23.13 13.97
C ASP A 174 8.33 -22.93 14.29
N GLU A 175 8.61 -22.17 15.35
CA GLU A 175 9.98 -21.87 15.79
C GLU A 175 10.78 -23.14 16.12
N VAL A 176 10.10 -24.22 16.50
CA VAL A 176 10.71 -25.52 16.81
C VAL A 176 11.20 -26.28 15.58
N ASP A 177 10.67 -25.96 14.40
CA ASP A 177 11.04 -26.61 13.13
C ASP A 177 12.29 -25.99 12.50
N ILE A 178 12.75 -24.86 13.06
CA ILE A 178 13.88 -24.09 12.52
C ILE A 178 15.19 -24.70 13.01
N VAL A 179 15.87 -25.42 12.13
CA VAL A 179 17.20 -25.99 12.42
C VAL A 179 18.29 -25.18 11.73
N THR A 180 18.03 -24.70 10.51
CA THR A 180 19.01 -23.96 9.69
C THR A 180 18.60 -22.52 9.43
N MET A 181 19.56 -21.71 8.98
CA MET A 181 19.28 -20.34 8.52
C MET A 181 18.35 -20.30 7.30
N GLN A 182 18.37 -21.33 6.45
CA GLN A 182 17.44 -21.42 5.32
C GLN A 182 16.01 -21.66 5.80
N ASP A 183 15.84 -22.48 6.85
CA ASP A 183 14.54 -22.72 7.47
C ASP A 183 14.01 -21.44 8.10
N TYR A 184 14.87 -20.67 8.76
CA TYR A 184 14.49 -19.37 9.34
C TYR A 184 13.99 -18.39 8.27
N VAL A 185 14.67 -18.29 7.12
CA VAL A 185 14.25 -17.43 6.01
C VAL A 185 12.89 -17.89 5.46
N THR A 186 12.72 -19.21 5.31
CA THR A 186 11.46 -19.81 4.82
C THR A 186 10.31 -19.54 5.78
N TYR A 187 10.52 -19.83 7.07
CA TYR A 187 9.57 -19.52 8.15
C TYR A 187 9.19 -18.05 8.20
N SER A 188 10.17 -17.14 8.17
CA SER A 188 9.90 -15.70 8.20
C SER A 188 9.11 -15.23 6.97
N SER A 189 9.37 -15.81 5.80
CA SER A 189 8.62 -15.52 4.57
C SER A 189 7.17 -16.02 4.65
N ILE A 190 6.95 -17.20 5.24
CA ILE A 190 5.61 -17.74 5.48
C ILE A 190 4.86 -16.84 6.47
N LEU A 191 5.45 -16.52 7.62
CA LEU A 191 4.85 -15.63 8.61
C LEU A 191 4.45 -14.26 8.05
N ASP A 192 5.25 -13.70 7.15
CA ASP A 192 4.93 -12.42 6.52
C ASP A 192 3.76 -12.55 5.51
N LYS A 193 3.64 -13.69 4.81
CA LYS A 193 2.57 -13.99 3.85
C LYS A 193 1.26 -14.42 4.51
N THR A 194 1.31 -15.06 5.66
CA THR A 194 0.14 -15.53 6.39
C THR A 194 -0.69 -14.32 6.86
N PRO A 195 -2.02 -14.33 6.68
CA PRO A 195 -2.87 -13.24 7.12
C PRO A 195 -2.92 -13.16 8.66
N ALA A 196 -3.26 -11.99 9.19
CA ALA A 196 -3.33 -11.76 10.63
C ALA A 196 -4.42 -12.61 11.31
N SER A 197 -5.50 -12.92 10.58
CA SER A 197 -6.55 -13.85 11.05
C SER A 197 -6.00 -15.22 11.39
N SER A 198 -5.00 -15.66 10.63
CA SER A 198 -4.37 -16.98 10.77
C SER A 198 -3.07 -16.93 11.57
N GLY A 199 -2.91 -15.89 12.40
CA GLY A 199 -1.76 -15.73 13.28
C GLY A 199 -0.48 -15.22 12.60
N GLY A 200 -0.51 -14.91 11.30
CA GLY A 200 0.62 -14.31 10.59
C GLY A 200 0.86 -12.84 10.96
N ARG A 201 1.92 -12.26 10.41
CA ARG A 201 2.30 -10.87 10.70
C ARG A 201 1.46 -9.85 9.91
N ASN A 202 0.99 -10.22 8.71
CA ASN A 202 0.25 -9.34 7.78
C ASN A 202 0.85 -7.91 7.68
N ASN A 203 2.18 -7.85 7.64
CA ASN A 203 2.92 -6.67 8.05
C ASN A 203 3.40 -5.86 6.84
N TYR A 204 2.46 -5.61 5.93
CA TYR A 204 2.69 -4.83 4.73
C TYR A 204 2.49 -3.34 5.00
N TRP A 205 3.03 -2.49 4.12
CA TRP A 205 2.68 -1.08 4.12
C TRP A 205 1.26 -0.93 3.59
N ARG A 206 0.36 -0.43 4.43
CA ARG A 206 -1.06 -0.30 4.11
C ARG A 206 -1.35 1.10 3.57
N ARG A 207 -2.08 1.19 2.46
CA ARG A 207 -2.45 2.47 1.87
C ARG A 207 -3.48 3.18 2.73
N LEU A 208 -3.25 4.45 3.01
CA LEU A 208 -4.23 5.33 3.62
C LEU A 208 -5.14 5.88 2.52
N THR A 209 -6.43 5.57 2.60
CA THR A 209 -7.42 6.01 1.60
C THR A 209 -8.22 7.21 2.13
N LEU A 210 -8.69 8.09 1.23
CA LEU A 210 -9.56 9.22 1.60
C LEU A 210 -10.83 8.78 2.36
N SER A 211 -11.35 7.59 2.07
CA SER A 211 -12.50 7.01 2.78
C SER A 211 -12.26 6.81 4.28
N SER A 212 -11.01 6.64 4.68
CA SER A 212 -10.61 6.40 6.07
C SER A 212 -10.31 7.68 6.86
N ILE A 213 -10.41 8.85 6.23
CA ILE A 213 -10.06 10.13 6.86
C ILE A 213 -11.34 10.97 7.01
N PRO A 214 -11.63 11.50 8.21
CA PRO A 214 -12.77 12.38 8.41
C PRO A 214 -12.69 13.63 7.54
N LYS A 215 -13.78 13.95 6.83
CA LYS A 215 -13.90 15.19 6.04
C LYS A 215 -13.78 16.47 6.87
N THR A 216 -13.99 16.37 8.18
CA THR A 216 -13.81 17.47 9.15
C THR A 216 -12.35 17.89 9.30
N MET A 217 -11.39 17.04 8.95
CA MET A 217 -9.96 17.36 9.01
C MET A 217 -9.47 18.01 7.71
N ILE A 218 -8.63 19.03 7.81
CA ILE A 218 -8.00 19.63 6.62
C ILE A 218 -7.04 18.65 5.90
N MET A 219 -6.59 17.60 6.60
CA MET A 219 -5.86 16.48 6.02
C MET A 219 -6.62 15.85 4.84
N TYR A 220 -7.95 15.70 4.96
CA TYR A 220 -8.80 15.20 3.88
C TYR A 220 -8.70 16.10 2.65
N ASP A 221 -8.87 17.41 2.82
CA ASP A 221 -8.84 18.38 1.72
C ASP A 221 -7.51 18.39 0.98
N ILE A 222 -6.39 18.27 1.71
CA ILE A 222 -5.06 18.26 1.10
C ILE A 222 -4.83 16.98 0.31
N LEU A 223 -5.27 15.82 0.83
CA LEU A 223 -5.15 14.55 0.13
C LEU A 223 -6.07 14.51 -1.10
N ASP A 224 -7.29 15.03 -0.96
CA ASP A 224 -8.22 15.19 -2.07
C ASP A 224 -7.65 16.15 -3.13
N TYR A 225 -7.03 17.25 -2.72
CA TYR A 225 -6.33 18.16 -3.62
C TYR A 225 -5.13 17.50 -4.31
N ALA A 226 -4.40 16.61 -3.63
CA ALA A 226 -3.31 15.87 -4.25
C ALA A 226 -3.84 14.94 -5.36
N GLU A 227 -4.93 14.21 -5.10
CA GLU A 227 -5.51 13.26 -6.07
C GLU A 227 -6.29 13.96 -7.21
N SER A 228 -7.14 14.95 -6.88
CA SER A 228 -8.05 15.60 -7.83
C SER A 228 -7.52 16.89 -8.46
N LYS A 229 -6.50 17.53 -7.86
CA LYS A 229 -6.03 18.89 -8.18
C LYS A 229 -7.10 19.99 -8.01
N VAL A 230 -8.21 19.69 -7.33
CA VAL A 230 -9.29 20.66 -7.05
C VAL A 230 -9.08 21.26 -5.66
N LEU A 231 -9.13 22.59 -5.58
CA LEU A 231 -8.88 23.32 -4.35
C LEU A 231 -10.18 23.55 -3.56
N THR A 232 -10.24 23.10 -2.31
CA THR A 232 -11.37 23.46 -1.43
C THR A 232 -11.22 24.89 -0.92
N LYS A 233 -12.35 25.58 -0.67
CA LYS A 233 -12.36 26.94 -0.09
C LYS A 233 -11.66 26.99 1.28
N ARG A 234 -11.78 25.92 2.06
CA ARG A 234 -11.11 25.78 3.37
C ARG A 234 -9.60 25.70 3.20
N LEU A 235 -9.12 24.81 2.33
CA LEU A 235 -7.70 24.69 2.04
C LEU A 235 -7.14 25.99 1.45
N GLN A 236 -7.87 26.68 0.57
CA GLN A 236 -7.43 27.94 -0.03
C GLN A 236 -7.08 29.02 1.00
N LYS A 237 -7.84 29.11 2.09
CA LYS A 237 -7.60 30.09 3.17
C LYS A 237 -6.29 29.78 3.90
N GLU A 238 -6.08 28.52 4.25
CA GLU A 238 -4.92 28.07 5.05
C GLU A 238 -3.66 27.83 4.19
N MET A 239 -3.82 27.64 2.87
CA MET A 239 -2.75 27.30 1.91
C MET A 239 -1.58 28.28 1.99
N LYS A 240 -1.88 29.58 2.04
CA LYS A 240 -0.84 30.62 2.09
C LYS A 240 0.05 30.51 3.33
N TYR A 241 -0.48 30.00 4.43
CA TYR A 241 0.25 29.82 5.68
C TYR A 241 0.96 28.46 5.73
N LEU A 242 0.34 27.40 5.22
CA LEU A 242 0.92 26.05 5.16
C LEU A 242 2.10 25.94 4.20
N LEU A 243 2.12 26.71 3.11
CA LEU A 243 3.24 26.69 2.14
C LEU A 243 4.46 27.51 2.59
N GLN A 244 4.35 28.27 3.68
CA GLN A 244 5.49 29.03 4.19
C GLN A 244 6.48 28.13 4.91
N LYS A 245 7.77 28.32 4.64
CA LYS A 245 8.84 27.63 5.36
C LYS A 245 8.83 28.09 6.83
N PRO A 246 8.69 27.18 7.81
CA PRO A 246 8.66 27.57 9.21
C PRO A 246 10.02 28.18 9.62
N ARG A 247 10.00 29.43 10.05
CA ARG A 247 11.18 30.15 10.57
C ARG A 247 11.30 30.06 12.09
N THR A 248 10.17 29.91 12.78
CA THR A 248 10.07 29.81 14.24
C THR A 248 9.36 28.52 14.66
N GLU A 249 9.58 28.08 15.90
CA GLU A 249 8.92 26.90 16.45
C GLU A 249 7.40 27.12 16.62
N GLU A 250 6.99 28.32 17.02
CA GLU A 250 5.57 28.71 17.13
C GLU A 250 4.83 28.57 15.80
N MET A 251 5.46 29.01 14.70
CA MET A 251 4.89 28.86 13.36
C MET A 251 4.70 27.39 13.00
N ARG A 252 5.68 26.54 13.32
CA ARG A 252 5.56 25.10 13.11
C ARG A 252 4.41 24.51 13.94
N ARG A 253 4.30 24.89 15.22
CA ARG A 253 3.22 24.42 16.11
C ARG A 253 1.85 24.84 15.58
N LYS A 254 1.70 26.08 15.10
CA LYS A 254 0.45 26.57 14.50
C LYS A 254 0.12 25.86 13.18
N GLN A 255 1.11 25.57 12.33
CA GLN A 255 0.90 24.75 11.13
C GLN A 255 0.42 23.34 11.46
N LEU A 256 0.99 22.72 12.51
CA LEU A 256 0.53 21.42 13.01
C LEU A 256 -0.90 21.52 13.57
N GLN A 257 -1.19 22.56 14.34
CA GLN A 257 -2.51 22.81 14.92
C GLN A 257 -3.59 22.90 13.85
N ILE A 258 -3.34 23.65 12.76
CA ILE A 258 -4.27 23.76 11.62
C ILE A 258 -4.56 22.39 11.00
N ILE A 259 -3.55 21.52 10.91
CA ILE A 259 -3.71 20.18 10.35
C ILE A 259 -4.49 19.26 11.29
N THR A 260 -4.30 19.42 12.59
CA THR A 260 -4.92 18.59 13.62
C THR A 260 -6.34 19.01 13.98
N GLU A 261 -6.68 20.28 13.80
CA GLU A 261 -7.96 20.82 14.21
C GLU A 261 -9.09 20.20 13.37
N THR A 262 -10.07 19.63 14.07
CA THR A 262 -11.32 19.14 13.48
C THR A 262 -12.32 20.29 13.47
N ARG A 263 -12.80 20.65 12.27
CA ARG A 263 -13.78 21.73 12.06
C ARG A 263 -15.00 21.22 11.31
#